data_AF-A0A418Y9R8-F1
#
_entry.id   AF-A0A418Y9R8-F1
#
_cell.length_a   1.000
_cell.length_b   1.000
_cell.length_c   1.000
_cell.angle_alpha   90.00
_cell.angle_beta   90.00
_cell.angle_gamma   90.00
#
_symmetry.space_group_name_H-M   'P 1'
#
loop_
_entity.id
_entity.type
_entity.pdbx_description
1 polymer ?
#
loop_
_entity_poly.entity_id
_entity_poly.type
_entity_poly.pdbx_seq_one_letter_code
_entity_poly.pdbx_strand_id
1 'polypeptide(L)'
;MTFDNEFLTKLAGKTFAHFGDFSVWPAYYAKSDTPDSIMKEYGAEQVEKVTADIDFLILGEKRKKGRAEAIRQAEKFGIEILDQATFFYKTRPNIKAASFSFIGGFEFLPESVVTEPTYSVLLDIGCQHHESVTPETHFLVLGDKRGKGKAAQEKLALKYGAKIISETQFLDLMANQLPVTDLNFQTLVIKLQRTINANRLKKALQMLKESSYSLYKTHDTQHIKGIVSSQTSSSEAYSCMLTHEGHYSCCSEELTPCWGLQGGGACKHILVLLLGLAKNGDVDATTLFKWVQSSTTQKVKDDDESQDLLAQTWLRYKGAQAGELDWRPMETVPEDYYAF
;
A
#
# COMPACT_ATOMS: atom_id res chain seq x y z
N MET A 1 -12.22 17.55 16.64
CA MET A 1 -11.28 18.38 15.86
C MET A 1 -11.32 17.86 14.45
N THR A 2 -11.88 18.64 13.52
CA THR A 2 -11.85 18.31 12.10
C THR A 2 -10.43 18.58 11.62
N PHE A 3 -9.79 17.54 11.10
CA PHE A 3 -8.61 17.68 10.26
C PHE A 3 -9.08 18.38 8.99
N ASP A 4 -9.16 19.72 9.05
CA ASP A 4 -9.92 20.55 8.12
C ASP A 4 -9.53 20.23 6.69
N ASN A 5 -10.40 19.45 6.06
CA ASN A 5 -10.35 19.13 4.67
C ASN A 5 -11.10 20.25 3.95
N GLU A 6 -10.39 21.01 3.12
CA GLU A 6 -10.93 22.18 2.44
C GLU A 6 -12.21 21.87 1.65
N PHE A 7 -12.27 20.71 1.00
CA PHE A 7 -13.46 20.27 0.28
C PHE A 7 -14.64 20.04 1.25
N LEU A 8 -14.43 19.27 2.32
CA LEU A 8 -15.47 18.95 3.30
C LEU A 8 -16.02 20.20 4.01
N THR A 9 -15.15 21.15 4.38
CA THR A 9 -15.58 22.40 5.05
C THR A 9 -16.47 23.30 4.18
N LYS A 10 -16.47 23.10 2.85
CA LYS A 10 -17.26 23.86 1.87
C LYS A 10 -18.57 23.15 1.47
N LEU A 11 -18.90 22.03 2.11
CA LEU A 11 -20.10 21.23 1.77
C LEU A 11 -21.41 21.75 2.36
N ALA A 12 -21.35 22.66 3.34
CA ALA A 12 -22.55 23.18 3.98
C ALA A 12 -23.50 23.85 2.95
N GLY A 13 -24.73 23.33 2.86
CA GLY A 13 -25.75 23.81 1.92
C GLY A 13 -25.54 23.36 0.47
N LYS A 14 -24.56 22.50 0.20
CA LYS A 14 -24.36 21.86 -1.11
C LYS A 14 -25.30 20.68 -1.27
N THR A 15 -25.69 20.39 -2.49
CA THR A 15 -26.55 19.25 -2.81
C THR A 15 -25.80 18.21 -3.63
N PHE A 16 -26.08 16.93 -3.38
CA PHE A 16 -25.44 15.84 -4.12
C PHE A 16 -26.41 14.71 -4.41
N ALA A 17 -26.15 13.98 -5.50
CA ALA A 17 -26.79 12.70 -5.76
C ALA A 17 -25.74 11.59 -5.72
N HIS A 18 -26.10 10.41 -5.24
CA HIS A 18 -25.18 9.27 -5.14
C HIS A 18 -25.77 8.03 -5.83
N PHE A 19 -25.00 7.46 -6.77
CA PHE A 19 -25.38 6.26 -7.52
C PHE A 19 -24.27 5.22 -7.55
N GLY A 20 -24.66 3.97 -7.32
CA GLY A 20 -23.72 2.85 -7.22
C GLY A 20 -23.30 2.58 -5.79
N ASP A 21 -22.52 1.53 -5.62
CA ASP A 21 -21.89 1.21 -4.34
C ASP A 21 -20.38 1.20 -4.56
N PHE A 22 -19.63 1.60 -3.54
CA PHE A 22 -18.19 1.60 -3.60
C PHE A 22 -17.66 0.15 -3.53
N SER A 23 -16.63 -0.15 -4.32
CA SER A 23 -16.01 -1.48 -4.37
C SER A 23 -15.07 -1.70 -3.20
N VAL A 24 -14.41 -0.62 -2.75
CA VAL A 24 -13.43 -0.60 -1.67
C VAL A 24 -13.75 0.56 -0.75
N TRP A 25 -13.61 0.35 0.56
CA TRP A 25 -13.73 1.39 1.58
C TRP A 25 -12.42 1.50 2.36
N PRO A 26 -11.79 2.68 2.43
CA PRO A 26 -10.57 2.87 3.18
C PRO A 26 -10.76 2.56 4.66
N ALA A 27 -9.78 1.88 5.25
CA ALA A 27 -9.83 1.41 6.63
C ALA A 27 -9.81 2.57 7.65
N TYR A 28 -9.26 3.74 7.32
CA TYR A 28 -9.24 4.89 8.26
C TYR A 28 -10.60 5.57 8.46
N TYR A 29 -11.57 5.32 7.57
CA TYR A 29 -12.97 5.64 7.82
C TYR A 29 -13.59 4.64 8.80
N ALA A 30 -14.60 5.06 9.54
CA ALA A 30 -15.36 4.11 10.34
C ALA A 30 -16.09 3.12 9.41
N LYS A 31 -16.30 1.89 9.87
CA LYS A 31 -17.02 0.86 9.10
C LYS A 31 -18.48 1.26 8.79
N SER A 32 -19.04 2.14 9.62
CA SER A 32 -20.37 2.72 9.44
C SER A 32 -20.39 3.87 8.43
N ASP A 33 -19.23 4.41 8.08
CA ASP A 33 -19.19 5.54 7.15
C ASP A 33 -19.54 5.07 5.75
N THR A 34 -20.28 5.92 5.06
CA THR A 34 -20.67 5.79 3.66
C THR A 34 -20.40 7.12 2.98
N PRO A 35 -20.40 7.19 1.64
CA PRO A 35 -20.31 8.48 0.96
C PRO A 35 -21.38 9.46 1.47
N ASP A 36 -22.61 8.97 1.64
CA ASP A 36 -23.74 9.77 2.09
C ASP A 36 -23.56 10.30 3.52
N SER A 37 -23.07 9.46 4.44
CA SER A 37 -22.89 9.88 5.84
C SER A 37 -21.80 10.93 5.97
N ILE A 38 -20.69 10.79 5.22
CA ILE A 38 -19.60 11.78 5.21
C ILE A 38 -20.12 13.11 4.67
N MET A 39 -20.82 13.10 3.53
CA MET A 39 -21.33 14.35 2.95
C MET A 39 -22.34 15.05 3.87
N LYS A 40 -23.25 14.28 4.50
CA LYS A 40 -24.26 14.81 5.43
C LYS A 40 -23.66 15.33 6.73
N GLU A 41 -22.60 14.71 7.24
CA GLU A 41 -21.88 15.18 8.44
C GLU A 41 -21.39 16.64 8.26
N TYR A 42 -21.05 17.02 7.04
CA TYR A 42 -20.58 18.37 6.69
C TYR A 42 -21.69 19.26 6.09
N GLY A 43 -22.96 18.89 6.27
CA GLY A 43 -24.10 19.73 5.93
C GLY A 43 -24.48 19.74 4.44
N ALA A 44 -24.02 18.76 3.65
CA ALA A 44 -24.55 18.55 2.31
C ALA A 44 -25.88 17.77 2.34
N GLU A 45 -26.76 18.10 1.40
CA GLU A 45 -28.08 17.50 1.27
C GLU A 45 -28.11 16.50 0.11
N GLN A 46 -28.61 15.30 0.39
CA GLN A 46 -28.73 14.25 -0.63
C GLN A 46 -30.05 14.40 -1.38
N VAL A 47 -30.00 14.34 -2.71
CA VAL A 47 -31.17 14.26 -3.58
C VAL A 47 -31.23 12.91 -4.31
N GLU A 48 -32.44 12.48 -4.68
CA GLU A 48 -32.66 11.17 -5.32
C GLU A 48 -32.39 11.17 -6.83
N LYS A 49 -32.39 12.34 -7.47
CA LYS A 49 -32.29 12.49 -8.93
C LYS A 49 -31.26 13.55 -9.30
N VAL A 50 -30.63 13.37 -10.45
CA VAL A 50 -29.73 14.38 -11.01
C VAL A 50 -30.57 15.46 -11.68
N THR A 51 -30.56 16.64 -11.06
CA THR A 51 -31.21 17.87 -11.55
C THR A 51 -30.15 18.93 -11.83
N ALA A 52 -30.51 20.00 -12.54
CA ALA A 52 -29.53 21.02 -12.97
C ALA A 52 -28.94 21.86 -11.82
N ASP A 53 -29.53 21.77 -10.63
CA ASP A 53 -29.19 22.52 -9.43
C ASP A 53 -28.31 21.74 -8.44
N ILE A 54 -27.97 20.47 -8.74
CA ILE A 54 -27.07 19.71 -7.86
C ILE A 54 -25.61 20.15 -8.03
N ASP A 55 -24.85 20.16 -6.94
CA ASP A 55 -23.43 20.52 -6.99
C ASP A 55 -22.55 19.34 -7.41
N PHE A 56 -22.87 18.13 -6.93
CA PHE A 56 -22.02 16.96 -7.14
C PHE A 56 -22.82 15.70 -7.48
N LEU A 57 -22.27 14.89 -8.38
CA LEU A 57 -22.69 13.51 -8.61
C LEU A 57 -21.62 12.56 -8.07
N ILE A 58 -21.93 11.79 -7.03
CA ILE A 58 -21.04 10.75 -6.48
C ILE A 58 -21.33 9.41 -7.14
N LEU A 59 -20.29 8.73 -7.63
CA LEU A 59 -20.42 7.46 -8.33
C LEU A 59 -19.58 6.35 -7.71
N GLY A 60 -20.27 5.29 -7.25
CA GLY A 60 -19.63 4.02 -6.93
C GLY A 60 -19.25 3.22 -8.19
N GLU A 61 -18.26 2.34 -8.07
CA GLU A 61 -17.81 1.48 -9.17
C GLU A 61 -18.82 0.36 -9.50
N LYS A 62 -19.57 -0.14 -8.51
CA LYS A 62 -20.51 -1.23 -8.72
C LYS A 62 -21.70 -0.77 -9.57
N ARG A 63 -22.08 -1.59 -10.56
CA ARG A 63 -23.23 -1.30 -11.44
C ARG A 63 -24.52 -1.25 -10.61
N LYS A 64 -25.28 -0.17 -10.78
CA LYS A 64 -26.61 0.02 -10.19
C LYS A 64 -27.55 0.64 -11.21
N LYS A 65 -28.85 0.34 -11.10
CA LYS A 65 -29.89 0.94 -11.94
C LYS A 65 -29.84 2.46 -11.80
N GLY A 66 -29.97 3.20 -12.91
CA GLY A 66 -29.92 4.67 -12.93
C GLY A 66 -28.53 5.28 -13.10
N ARG A 67 -27.43 4.54 -12.90
CA ARG A 67 -26.06 5.09 -13.01
C ARG A 67 -25.76 5.70 -14.38
N ALA A 68 -26.08 5.00 -15.47
CA ALA A 68 -25.81 5.48 -16.83
C ALA A 68 -26.64 6.72 -17.19
N GLU A 69 -27.86 6.80 -16.66
CA GLU A 69 -28.72 7.98 -16.83
C GLU A 69 -28.21 9.16 -16.02
N ALA A 70 -27.81 8.94 -14.77
CA ALA A 70 -27.21 9.95 -13.90
C ALA A 70 -25.94 10.57 -14.52
N ILE A 71 -25.05 9.74 -15.10
CA ILE A 71 -23.86 10.22 -15.81
C ILE A 71 -24.25 11.14 -16.97
N ARG A 72 -25.17 10.69 -17.84
CA ARG A 72 -25.63 11.50 -18.99
C ARG A 72 -26.26 12.82 -18.55
N GLN A 73 -27.00 12.83 -17.43
CA GLN A 73 -27.61 14.03 -16.88
C GLN A 73 -26.54 14.97 -16.29
N ALA A 74 -25.57 14.44 -15.56
CA ALA A 74 -24.46 15.23 -15.03
C ALA A 74 -23.63 15.89 -16.14
N GLU A 75 -23.29 15.13 -17.19
CA GLU A 75 -22.60 15.67 -18.38
C GLU A 75 -23.42 16.76 -19.06
N LYS A 76 -24.75 16.55 -19.22
CA LYS A 76 -25.66 17.54 -19.82
C LYS A 76 -25.71 18.85 -19.04
N PHE A 77 -25.69 18.79 -17.72
CA PHE A 77 -25.80 19.96 -16.84
C PHE A 77 -24.43 20.53 -16.41
N GLY A 78 -23.32 19.89 -16.77
CA GLY A 78 -21.98 20.31 -16.36
C GLY A 78 -21.69 20.10 -14.87
N ILE A 79 -22.32 19.11 -14.25
CA ILE A 79 -22.18 18.77 -12.83
C ILE A 79 -20.84 18.05 -12.60
N GLU A 80 -20.15 18.39 -11.51
CA GLU A 80 -18.92 17.72 -11.13
C GLU A 80 -19.20 16.25 -10.74
N ILE A 81 -18.53 15.32 -11.41
CA ILE A 81 -18.62 13.89 -11.12
C ILE A 81 -17.46 13.49 -10.21
N LEU A 82 -17.81 12.99 -9.03
CA LEU A 82 -16.90 12.40 -8.06
C LEU A 82 -16.99 10.87 -8.18
N ASP A 83 -16.11 10.28 -8.99
CA ASP A 83 -15.93 8.83 -8.94
C ASP A 83 -15.31 8.38 -7.61
N GLN A 84 -15.27 7.08 -7.35
CA GLN A 84 -14.76 6.52 -6.10
C GLN A 84 -13.35 7.03 -5.73
N ALA A 85 -12.43 7.08 -6.69
CA ALA A 85 -11.06 7.53 -6.45
C ALA A 85 -11.01 9.03 -6.12
N THR A 86 -11.74 9.85 -6.89
CA THR A 86 -11.83 11.30 -6.70
C THR A 86 -12.52 11.63 -5.39
N PHE A 87 -13.59 10.92 -5.04
CA PHE A 87 -14.28 11.06 -3.77
C PHE A 87 -13.31 10.84 -2.60
N PHE A 88 -12.55 9.74 -2.60
CA PHE A 88 -11.58 9.49 -1.53
C PHE A 88 -10.46 10.52 -1.50
N TYR A 89 -9.96 10.95 -2.66
CA TYR A 89 -8.95 12.00 -2.72
C TYR A 89 -9.45 13.32 -2.12
N LYS A 90 -10.69 13.72 -2.44
CA LYS A 90 -11.29 14.96 -1.96
C LYS A 90 -11.74 14.89 -0.51
N THR A 91 -12.12 13.72 0.00
CA THR A 91 -12.64 13.56 1.37
C THR A 91 -11.59 13.12 2.38
N ARG A 92 -10.39 12.69 1.95
CA ARG A 92 -9.35 12.18 2.87
C ARG A 92 -9.04 13.18 3.99
N PRO A 93 -8.84 12.71 5.24
CA PRO A 93 -8.43 13.60 6.33
C PRO A 93 -7.11 14.32 6.01
N ASN A 94 -7.05 15.62 6.26
CA ASN A 94 -5.82 16.39 6.18
C ASN A 94 -5.08 16.31 7.52
N ILE A 95 -4.14 15.38 7.62
CA ILE A 95 -3.44 15.12 8.89
C ILE A 95 -2.18 15.97 9.08
N LYS A 96 -1.95 17.00 8.27
CA LYS A 96 -0.80 17.88 8.48
C LYS A 96 -0.87 18.48 9.89
N ALA A 97 0.25 18.47 10.61
CA ALA A 97 0.34 18.86 12.02
C ALA A 97 -0.46 17.98 13.01
N ALA A 98 -1.03 16.85 12.56
CA ALA A 98 -1.58 15.86 13.48
C ALA A 98 -0.46 15.25 14.33
N SER A 99 -0.82 14.83 15.53
CA SER A 99 0.10 14.16 16.46
C SER A 99 -0.34 12.72 16.69
N PHE A 100 0.63 11.83 16.73
CA PHE A 100 0.45 10.40 16.89
C PHE A 100 1.19 9.89 18.11
N SER A 101 0.62 8.87 18.75
CA SER A 101 1.31 8.03 19.73
C SER A 101 1.11 6.57 19.36
N PHE A 102 2.14 5.74 19.51
CA PHE A 102 2.10 4.32 19.14
C PHE A 102 2.28 3.45 20.37
N ILE A 103 1.37 2.50 20.59
CA ILE A 103 1.42 1.59 21.73
C ILE A 103 1.09 0.17 21.31
N GLY A 104 1.90 -0.78 21.76
CA GLY A 104 1.74 -2.20 21.44
C GLY A 104 2.88 -2.72 20.57
N GLY A 105 2.77 -3.97 20.14
CA GLY A 105 3.65 -4.51 19.11
C GLY A 105 2.95 -4.48 17.76
N PHE A 106 3.70 -4.08 16.74
CA PHE A 106 3.22 -3.91 15.39
C PHE A 106 3.65 -5.08 14.50
N GLU A 107 2.93 -5.24 13.39
CA GLU A 107 3.18 -6.28 12.40
C GLU A 107 4.05 -5.76 11.25
N PHE A 108 3.78 -4.55 10.78
CA PHE A 108 4.45 -3.88 9.67
C PHE A 108 5.32 -2.72 10.13
N LEU A 109 4.86 -1.93 11.11
CA LEU A 109 5.62 -0.81 11.62
C LEU A 109 6.87 -1.28 12.38
N PRO A 110 7.97 -0.50 12.34
CA PRO A 110 9.20 -0.85 13.01
C PRO A 110 9.02 -0.73 14.52
N GLU A 111 9.76 -1.52 15.30
CA GLU A 111 9.69 -1.44 16.76
C GLU A 111 10.08 -0.05 17.29
N SER A 112 10.92 0.67 16.53
CA SER A 112 11.34 2.03 16.85
C SER A 112 10.20 3.03 16.97
N VAL A 113 9.03 2.81 16.33
CA VAL A 113 7.90 3.74 16.46
C VAL A 113 7.33 3.79 17.88
N VAL A 114 7.67 2.84 18.75
CA VAL A 114 7.25 2.84 20.16
C VAL A 114 8.33 3.40 21.07
N THR A 115 9.60 3.24 20.69
CA THR A 115 10.75 3.54 21.57
C THR A 115 11.44 4.85 21.23
N GLU A 116 11.26 5.38 20.03
CA GLU A 116 11.92 6.60 19.56
C GLU A 116 10.90 7.72 19.36
N PRO A 117 11.19 8.96 19.79
CA PRO A 117 10.24 10.08 19.68
C PRO A 117 10.08 10.62 18.25
N THR A 118 10.68 9.96 17.25
CA THR A 118 10.69 10.42 15.85
C THR A 118 10.48 9.26 14.90
N TYR A 119 9.39 9.30 14.14
CA TYR A 119 9.18 8.42 12.99
C TYR A 119 9.27 9.26 11.72
N SER A 120 10.26 8.98 10.88
CA SER A 120 10.58 9.75 9.65
C SER A 120 9.36 9.97 8.75
N VAL A 121 8.52 8.94 8.56
CA VAL A 121 7.32 9.05 7.73
C VAL A 121 6.35 10.10 8.26
N LEU A 122 6.22 10.24 9.59
CA LEU A 122 5.40 11.29 10.18
C LEU A 122 6.02 12.67 9.97
N LEU A 123 7.34 12.79 10.12
CA LEU A 123 8.05 14.05 9.89
C LEU A 123 7.91 14.53 8.44
N ASP A 124 8.02 13.63 7.48
CA ASP A 124 7.88 13.93 6.04
C ASP A 124 6.50 14.49 5.68
N ILE A 125 5.45 14.05 6.39
CA ILE A 125 4.07 14.55 6.23
C ILE A 125 3.84 15.85 7.03
N GLY A 126 4.73 16.19 7.96
CA GLY A 126 4.58 17.29 8.90
C GLY A 126 3.70 16.95 10.10
N CYS A 127 3.62 15.67 10.46
CA CYS A 127 2.99 15.18 11.68
C CYS A 127 3.99 15.16 12.85
N GLN A 128 3.47 15.07 14.06
CA GLN A 128 4.24 14.93 15.30
C GLN A 128 4.13 13.51 15.84
N HIS A 129 5.18 13.07 16.53
CA HIS A 129 5.22 11.79 17.22
C HIS A 129 5.47 12.03 18.72
N HIS A 130 4.64 11.44 19.57
CA HIS A 130 4.80 11.43 21.02
C HIS A 130 4.96 10.00 21.53
N GLU A 131 5.93 9.78 22.41
CA GLU A 131 6.21 8.49 23.05
C GLU A 131 5.01 7.93 23.84
N SER A 132 4.12 8.81 24.31
CA SER A 132 2.91 8.43 25.03
C SER A 132 1.77 9.40 24.73
N VAL A 133 0.55 9.01 25.09
CA VAL A 133 -0.65 9.80 24.89
C VAL A 133 -0.61 11.05 25.79
N THR A 134 -0.74 12.21 25.15
CA THR A 134 -0.79 13.54 25.76
C THR A 134 -2.15 14.21 25.45
N PRO A 135 -2.49 15.34 26.10
CA PRO A 135 -3.64 16.15 25.70
C PRO A 135 -3.59 16.62 24.24
N GLU A 136 -2.39 16.75 23.68
CA GLU A 136 -2.16 17.17 22.30
C GLU A 136 -2.25 16.00 21.31
N THR A 137 -2.24 14.74 21.78
CA THR A 137 -2.32 13.54 20.92
C THR A 137 -3.65 13.50 20.17
N HIS A 138 -3.60 13.52 18.84
CA HIS A 138 -4.81 13.39 18.03
C HIS A 138 -5.16 11.94 17.71
N PHE A 139 -4.14 11.10 17.47
CA PHE A 139 -4.32 9.69 17.13
C PHE A 139 -3.50 8.79 18.05
N LEU A 140 -4.15 7.78 18.63
CA LEU A 140 -3.48 6.65 19.27
C LEU A 140 -3.50 5.47 18.31
N VAL A 141 -2.33 5.04 17.85
CA VAL A 141 -2.17 3.83 17.03
C VAL A 141 -1.92 2.64 17.94
N LEU A 142 -2.84 1.68 17.91
CA LEU A 142 -2.75 0.46 18.70
C LEU A 142 -2.27 -0.71 17.85
N GLY A 143 -1.12 -1.27 18.21
CA GLY A 143 -0.60 -2.50 17.63
C GLY A 143 -1.38 -3.72 18.12
N ASP A 144 -1.55 -4.72 17.27
CA ASP A 144 -2.35 -5.92 17.59
C ASP A 144 -1.66 -6.83 18.61
N LYS A 145 -0.33 -6.82 18.68
CA LYS A 145 0.43 -7.62 19.65
C LYS A 145 0.35 -7.02 21.04
N ARG A 146 0.48 -7.88 22.07
CA ARG A 146 0.50 -7.46 23.47
C ARG A 146 1.63 -6.46 23.71
N GLY A 147 1.33 -5.36 24.41
CA GLY A 147 2.31 -4.38 24.85
C GLY A 147 1.98 -3.88 26.25
N LYS A 148 3.02 -3.60 27.04
CA LYS A 148 2.86 -3.00 28.37
C LYS A 148 2.22 -1.62 28.23
N GLY A 149 1.31 -1.26 29.13
CA GLY A 149 0.70 0.06 29.17
C GLY A 149 -0.46 0.30 28.19
N LYS A 150 -0.81 -0.66 27.31
CA LYS A 150 -1.87 -0.50 26.28
C LYS A 150 -3.19 0.00 26.85
N ALA A 151 -3.73 -0.67 27.88
CA ALA A 151 -5.00 -0.29 28.50
C ALA A 151 -4.96 1.09 29.19
N ALA A 152 -3.81 1.48 29.76
CA ALA A 152 -3.66 2.78 30.41
C ALA A 152 -3.64 3.91 29.37
N GLN A 153 -2.93 3.71 28.26
CA GLN A 153 -2.83 4.67 27.16
C GLN A 153 -4.16 4.79 26.39
N GLU A 154 -4.87 3.68 26.20
CA GLU A 154 -6.21 3.69 25.63
C GLU A 154 -7.19 4.52 26.48
N LYS A 155 -7.16 4.37 27.81
CA LYS A 155 -7.96 5.17 28.73
C LYS A 155 -7.59 6.66 28.66
N LEU A 156 -6.31 7.00 28.52
CA LEU A 156 -5.87 8.38 28.33
C LEU A 156 -6.34 8.95 26.99
N ALA A 157 -6.27 8.18 25.91
CA ALA A 157 -6.74 8.61 24.59
C ALA A 157 -8.24 8.94 24.63
N LEU A 158 -9.05 8.07 25.24
CA LEU A 158 -10.48 8.35 25.46
C LEU A 158 -10.71 9.59 26.31
N LYS A 159 -9.91 9.80 27.38
CA LYS A 159 -10.00 10.99 28.25
C LYS A 159 -9.71 12.28 27.49
N TYR A 160 -8.72 12.29 26.60
CA TYR A 160 -8.32 13.46 25.83
C TYR A 160 -9.05 13.60 24.48
N GLY A 161 -9.90 12.63 24.12
CA GLY A 161 -10.63 12.65 22.86
C GLY A 161 -9.79 12.29 21.64
N ALA A 162 -8.63 11.65 21.84
CA ALA A 162 -7.80 11.14 20.75
C ALA A 162 -8.49 9.97 20.02
N LYS A 163 -8.40 9.95 18.69
CA LYS A 163 -8.97 8.85 17.88
C LYS A 163 -8.08 7.63 17.99
N ILE A 164 -8.65 6.52 18.45
CA ILE A 164 -7.95 5.23 18.53
C ILE A 164 -8.09 4.54 17.18
N ILE A 165 -6.96 4.16 16.58
CA ILE A 165 -6.90 3.48 15.28
C ILE A 165 -6.00 2.24 15.34
N SER A 166 -6.30 1.22 14.55
CA SER A 166 -5.41 0.08 14.40
C SER A 166 -4.23 0.40 13.48
N GLU A 167 -3.21 -0.47 13.49
CA GLU A 167 -2.09 -0.39 12.56
C GLU A 167 -2.55 -0.33 11.09
N THR A 168 -3.50 -1.19 10.69
CA THR A 168 -4.04 -1.19 9.33
C THR A 168 -4.66 0.16 8.97
N GLN A 169 -5.42 0.76 9.88
CA GLN A 169 -6.05 2.07 9.64
C GLN A 169 -4.99 3.17 9.55
N PHE A 170 -3.95 3.11 10.37
CA PHE A 170 -2.82 4.03 10.31
C PHE A 170 -2.07 3.93 8.97
N LEU A 171 -1.69 2.74 8.53
CA LEU A 171 -0.99 2.52 7.26
C LEU A 171 -1.84 2.99 6.07
N ASP A 172 -3.14 2.70 6.10
CA ASP A 172 -4.10 3.13 5.09
C ASP A 172 -4.21 4.66 5.02
N LEU A 173 -4.21 5.32 6.20
CA LEU A 173 -4.18 6.77 6.33
C LEU A 173 -2.87 7.37 5.79
N MET A 174 -1.71 6.85 6.19
CA MET A 174 -0.39 7.33 5.77
C MET A 174 -0.20 7.22 4.26
N ALA A 175 -0.52 6.06 3.69
CA ALA A 175 -0.36 5.81 2.26
C ALA A 175 -1.20 6.77 1.39
N ASN A 176 -2.27 7.38 1.93
CA ASN A 176 -3.01 8.43 1.23
C ASN A 176 -2.37 9.80 1.30
N GLN A 177 -1.52 10.07 2.30
CA GLN A 177 -0.86 11.37 2.43
C GLN A 177 0.41 11.43 1.59
N LEU A 178 1.09 10.29 1.47
CA LEU A 178 2.34 10.19 0.75
C LEU A 178 2.11 10.38 -0.76
N PRO A 179 2.89 11.23 -1.45
CA PRO A 179 2.88 11.29 -2.91
C PRO A 179 3.39 9.96 -3.49
N VAL A 180 3.16 9.74 -4.78
CA VAL A 180 3.72 8.58 -5.51
C VAL A 180 5.10 8.93 -6.12
N THR A 181 5.56 10.16 -5.95
CA THR A 181 6.88 10.64 -6.36
C THR A 181 7.83 10.60 -5.17
N ASP A 182 9.13 10.43 -5.47
CA ASP A 182 10.22 10.50 -4.49
C ASP A 182 10.07 9.54 -3.31
N LEU A 183 9.51 8.35 -3.57
CA LEU A 183 9.41 7.30 -2.57
C LEU A 183 10.81 6.86 -2.11
N ASN A 184 10.95 6.69 -0.81
CA ASN A 184 12.02 5.94 -0.17
C ASN A 184 11.54 4.51 0.19
N PHE A 185 12.40 3.69 0.78
CA PHE A 185 12.05 2.30 1.11
C PHE A 185 10.85 2.18 2.06
N GLN A 186 10.76 3.00 3.12
CA GLN A 186 9.67 2.95 4.09
C GLN A 186 8.33 3.34 3.43
N THR A 187 8.33 4.46 2.72
CA THR A 187 7.14 4.96 2.02
C THR A 187 6.70 4.03 0.87
N LEU A 188 7.64 3.36 0.21
CA LEU A 188 7.36 2.26 -0.73
C LEU A 188 6.60 1.12 -0.03
N VAL A 189 7.10 0.62 1.10
CA VAL A 189 6.44 -0.48 1.84
C VAL A 189 5.01 -0.10 2.24
N ILE A 190 4.82 1.12 2.79
CA ILE A 190 3.51 1.65 3.15
C ILE A 190 2.57 1.71 1.94
N LYS A 191 3.06 2.19 0.79
CA LYS A 191 2.29 2.26 -0.46
C LYS A 191 1.93 0.88 -1.01
N LEU A 192 2.87 -0.07 -0.98
CA LEU A 192 2.64 -1.44 -1.45
C LEU A 192 1.59 -2.17 -0.60
N GLN A 193 1.55 -1.92 0.71
CA GLN A 193 0.61 -2.57 1.62
C GLN A 193 -0.88 -2.37 1.23
N ARG A 194 -1.20 -1.27 0.55
CA ARG A 194 -2.54 -1.01 -0.01
C ARG A 194 -2.74 -1.48 -1.45
N THR A 195 -1.64 -1.64 -2.17
CA THR A 195 -1.66 -1.88 -3.61
C THR A 195 -1.69 -3.37 -3.92
N ILE A 196 -1.01 -4.17 -3.12
CA ILE A 196 -0.90 -5.62 -3.30
C ILE A 196 -1.46 -6.38 -2.10
N ASN A 197 -1.51 -7.70 -2.21
CA ASN A 197 -1.91 -8.56 -1.10
C ASN A 197 -0.96 -8.38 0.10
N ALA A 198 -1.47 -7.80 1.20
CA ALA A 198 -0.70 -7.49 2.40
C ALA A 198 -0.01 -8.73 3.00
N ASN A 199 -0.62 -9.92 2.93
CA ASN A 199 0.01 -11.15 3.43
C ASN A 199 1.23 -11.57 2.61
N ARG A 200 1.25 -11.29 1.29
CA ARG A 200 2.43 -11.58 0.45
C ARG A 200 3.57 -10.61 0.73
N LEU A 201 3.24 -9.32 0.85
CA LEU A 201 4.21 -8.30 1.25
C LEU A 201 4.81 -8.63 2.63
N LYS A 202 3.97 -8.97 3.60
CA LYS A 202 4.39 -9.41 4.94
C LYS A 202 5.37 -10.58 4.86
N LYS A 203 5.02 -11.63 4.11
CA LYS A 203 5.90 -12.80 3.96
C LYS A 203 7.23 -12.44 3.33
N ALA A 204 7.25 -11.56 2.33
CA ALA A 204 8.50 -11.10 1.72
C ALA A 204 9.38 -10.29 2.69
N LEU A 205 8.77 -9.38 3.45
CA LEU A 205 9.46 -8.59 4.47
C LEU A 205 9.98 -9.46 5.63
N GLN A 206 9.16 -10.43 6.07
CA GLN A 206 9.56 -11.41 7.08
C GLN A 206 10.74 -12.25 6.57
N MET A 207 10.68 -12.70 5.32
CA MET A 207 11.79 -13.41 4.69
C MET A 207 13.08 -12.62 4.79
N LEU A 208 13.06 -11.35 4.35
CA LEU A 208 14.21 -10.43 4.39
C LEU A 208 14.70 -10.11 5.81
N LYS A 209 13.83 -10.13 6.82
CA LYS A 209 14.17 -9.91 8.25
C LYS A 209 14.79 -11.15 8.92
N GLU A 210 14.54 -12.35 8.43
CA GLU A 210 14.96 -13.59 9.11
C GLU A 210 16.29 -14.14 8.57
N SER A 211 16.66 -13.81 7.34
CA SER A 211 17.84 -14.37 6.68
C SER A 211 18.43 -13.43 5.65
N SER A 212 19.74 -13.54 5.44
CA SER A 212 20.40 -12.99 4.27
C SER A 212 20.06 -13.83 3.03
N TYR A 213 19.88 -13.16 1.89
CA TYR A 213 19.67 -13.80 0.60
C TYR A 213 20.71 -13.33 -0.39
N SER A 214 21.28 -14.29 -1.09
CA SER A 214 22.02 -14.07 -2.32
C SER A 214 21.04 -13.81 -3.47
N LEU A 215 20.87 -12.56 -3.85
CA LEU A 215 20.03 -12.14 -4.96
C LEU A 215 20.88 -12.00 -6.23
N TYR A 216 20.76 -12.97 -7.13
CA TYR A 216 21.31 -12.82 -8.48
C TYR A 216 20.32 -11.99 -9.28
N LYS A 217 20.74 -10.84 -9.79
CA LYS A 217 19.82 -9.88 -10.41
C LYS A 217 20.33 -9.36 -11.75
N THR A 218 19.39 -9.06 -12.62
CA THR A 218 19.57 -8.29 -13.85
C THR A 218 18.35 -7.40 -14.00
N HIS A 219 18.55 -6.13 -14.23
CA HIS A 219 17.47 -5.21 -14.50
C HIS A 219 17.87 -4.23 -15.59
N ASP A 220 16.88 -3.80 -16.35
CA ASP A 220 16.95 -2.74 -17.34
C ASP A 220 15.65 -1.93 -17.27
N THR A 221 15.40 -1.05 -18.24
CA THR A 221 14.20 -0.20 -18.25
C THR A 221 12.90 -0.96 -18.53
N GLN A 222 12.97 -2.23 -18.96
CA GLN A 222 11.83 -3.05 -19.36
C GLN A 222 11.59 -4.24 -18.43
N HIS A 223 12.65 -4.83 -17.88
CA HIS A 223 12.60 -6.06 -17.10
C HIS A 223 13.41 -5.97 -15.81
N ILE A 224 12.90 -6.59 -14.76
CA ILE A 224 13.65 -7.00 -13.58
C ILE A 224 13.56 -8.52 -13.53
N LYS A 225 14.71 -9.19 -13.57
CA LYS A 225 14.86 -10.64 -13.55
C LYS A 225 15.89 -11.05 -12.51
N GLY A 226 15.71 -12.21 -11.89
CA GLY A 226 16.70 -12.68 -10.93
C GLY A 226 16.39 -14.04 -10.31
N ILE A 227 17.37 -14.56 -9.57
CA ILE A 227 17.23 -15.75 -8.73
C ILE A 227 17.13 -15.31 -7.27
N VAL A 228 16.15 -15.88 -6.57
CA VAL A 228 15.97 -15.74 -5.12
C VAL A 228 16.05 -17.11 -4.48
N SER A 229 16.93 -17.31 -3.51
CA SER A 229 17.01 -18.54 -2.73
C SER A 229 15.81 -18.70 -1.79
N SER A 230 15.35 -19.94 -1.58
CA SER A 230 14.28 -20.31 -0.66
C SER A 230 14.81 -20.51 0.76
N GLN A 231 13.98 -20.22 1.77
CA GLN A 231 14.29 -20.48 3.18
C GLN A 231 14.12 -21.95 3.59
N THR A 232 13.24 -22.69 2.91
CA THR A 232 12.69 -23.95 3.45
C THR A 232 13.49 -25.20 3.13
N SER A 233 14.41 -25.12 2.17
CA SER A 233 15.34 -26.20 1.85
C SER A 233 16.61 -25.58 1.27
N SER A 234 17.77 -26.11 1.65
CA SER A 234 19.10 -25.61 1.27
C SER A 234 19.42 -25.70 -0.23
N SER A 235 18.45 -26.09 -1.07
CA SER A 235 18.61 -26.31 -2.51
C SER A 235 17.52 -25.70 -3.39
N GLU A 236 16.48 -25.07 -2.83
CA GLU A 236 15.44 -24.43 -3.65
C GLU A 236 15.79 -22.97 -3.93
N ALA A 237 15.83 -22.59 -5.20
CA ALA A 237 15.85 -21.21 -5.63
C ALA A 237 14.75 -20.99 -6.67
N TYR A 238 14.40 -19.73 -6.92
CA TYR A 238 13.33 -19.36 -7.82
C TYR A 238 13.80 -18.32 -8.81
N SER A 239 13.57 -18.58 -10.10
CA SER A 239 13.69 -17.56 -11.14
C SER A 239 12.45 -16.69 -11.11
N CYS A 240 12.66 -15.38 -11.05
CA CYS A 240 11.64 -14.36 -10.86
C CYS A 240 11.74 -13.30 -11.95
N MET A 241 10.60 -12.83 -12.44
CA MET A 241 10.52 -11.75 -13.41
C MET A 241 9.36 -10.80 -13.10
N LEU A 242 9.62 -9.50 -13.28
CA LEU A 242 8.61 -8.44 -13.40
C LEU A 242 9.00 -7.51 -14.56
N THR A 243 8.04 -7.10 -15.36
CA THR A 243 8.21 -6.11 -16.44
C THR A 243 7.64 -4.75 -16.05
N HIS A 244 8.05 -3.69 -16.75
CA HIS A 244 7.52 -2.35 -16.54
C HIS A 244 6.00 -2.22 -16.81
N GLU A 245 5.45 -3.07 -17.66
CA GLU A 245 4.01 -3.19 -17.95
C GLU A 245 3.25 -3.96 -16.86
N GLY A 246 3.97 -4.52 -15.88
CA GLY A 246 3.40 -5.28 -14.79
C GLY A 246 3.24 -6.77 -15.06
N HIS A 247 3.67 -7.30 -16.22
CA HIS A 247 3.71 -8.74 -16.42
C HIS A 247 4.73 -9.39 -15.49
N TYR A 248 4.35 -10.49 -14.85
CA TYR A 248 5.17 -11.16 -13.85
C TYR A 248 5.10 -12.68 -14.01
N SER A 249 6.21 -13.35 -13.67
CA SER A 249 6.29 -14.80 -13.65
C SER A 249 7.37 -15.27 -12.67
N CYS A 250 7.25 -16.51 -12.18
CA CYS A 250 8.16 -17.09 -11.20
C CYS A 250 8.10 -18.62 -11.26
N CYS A 251 9.24 -19.30 -11.26
CA CYS A 251 9.29 -20.75 -11.37
C CYS A 251 10.44 -21.38 -10.57
N SER A 252 10.33 -22.69 -10.28
CA SER A 252 11.44 -23.51 -9.79
C SER A 252 12.46 -23.80 -10.89
N GLU A 253 13.50 -24.57 -10.58
CA GLU A 253 14.56 -25.00 -11.51
C GLU A 253 13.99 -25.83 -12.67
N GLU A 254 12.99 -26.66 -12.40
CA GLU A 254 12.28 -27.48 -13.39
C GLU A 254 11.25 -26.67 -14.21
N LEU A 255 11.33 -25.34 -14.14
CA LEU A 255 10.38 -24.41 -14.76
C LEU A 255 8.92 -24.60 -14.31
N THR A 256 8.71 -25.24 -13.15
CA THR A 256 7.38 -25.39 -12.58
C THR A 256 6.92 -24.04 -12.01
N PRO A 257 5.74 -23.51 -12.40
CA PRO A 257 5.26 -22.24 -11.89
C PRO A 257 5.15 -22.21 -10.37
N CYS A 258 5.56 -21.09 -9.76
CA CYS A 258 5.48 -20.90 -8.32
C CYS A 258 4.01 -20.86 -7.88
N TRP A 259 3.64 -21.71 -6.93
CA TRP A 259 2.30 -21.74 -6.32
C TRP A 259 1.86 -20.38 -5.75
N GLY A 260 2.82 -19.55 -5.33
CA GLY A 260 2.55 -18.19 -4.84
C GLY A 260 2.00 -17.22 -5.89
N LEU A 261 1.98 -17.60 -7.18
CA LEU A 261 1.35 -16.84 -8.26
C LEU A 261 -0.18 -17.02 -8.31
N GLN A 262 -0.71 -18.05 -7.64
CA GLN A 262 -2.16 -18.27 -7.56
C GLN A 262 -2.86 -17.09 -6.86
N GLY A 263 -3.95 -16.61 -7.45
CA GLY A 263 -4.73 -15.47 -6.94
C GLY A 263 -4.31 -14.10 -7.48
N GLY A 264 -3.41 -14.03 -8.48
CA GLY A 264 -3.03 -12.78 -9.17
C GLY A 264 -1.99 -11.94 -8.42
N GLY A 265 -1.26 -11.07 -9.12
CA GLY A 265 -0.17 -10.23 -8.62
C GLY A 265 1.15 -10.97 -8.32
N ALA A 266 2.22 -10.20 -8.05
CA ALA A 266 3.54 -10.71 -7.70
C ALA A 266 3.53 -11.67 -6.48
N CYS A 267 4.27 -12.77 -6.58
CA CYS A 267 4.47 -13.72 -5.47
C CYS A 267 5.51 -13.19 -4.47
N LYS A 268 5.65 -13.86 -3.32
CA LYS A 268 6.62 -13.45 -2.28
C LYS A 268 8.07 -13.39 -2.80
N HIS A 269 8.49 -14.30 -3.68
CA HIS A 269 9.87 -14.32 -4.22
C HIS A 269 10.15 -13.11 -5.11
N ILE A 270 9.20 -12.76 -5.99
CA ILE A 270 9.29 -11.52 -6.77
C ILE A 270 9.39 -10.31 -5.84
N LEU A 271 8.58 -10.26 -4.78
CA LEU A 271 8.64 -9.16 -3.82
C LEU A 271 9.96 -9.11 -3.05
N VAL A 272 10.55 -10.25 -2.67
CA VAL A 272 11.88 -10.31 -2.04
C VAL A 272 12.95 -9.72 -2.98
N LEU A 273 12.98 -10.14 -4.25
CA LEU A 273 13.89 -9.59 -5.25
C LEU A 273 13.74 -8.07 -5.36
N LEU A 274 12.51 -7.61 -5.52
CA LEU A 274 12.20 -6.20 -5.72
C LEU A 274 12.57 -5.34 -4.50
N LEU A 275 12.15 -5.76 -3.30
CA LEU A 275 12.47 -5.05 -2.07
C LEU A 275 13.98 -5.07 -1.78
N GLY A 276 14.68 -6.16 -2.14
CA GLY A 276 16.14 -6.25 -2.12
C GLY A 276 16.80 -5.17 -2.98
N LEU A 277 16.35 -5.03 -4.23
CA LEU A 277 16.85 -4.02 -5.17
C LEU A 277 16.57 -2.60 -4.70
N ALA A 278 15.36 -2.34 -4.22
CA ALA A 278 15.00 -1.01 -3.72
C ALA A 278 15.80 -0.61 -2.49
N LYS A 279 16.00 -1.54 -1.54
CA LYS A 279 16.76 -1.25 -0.32
C LYS A 279 18.23 -0.99 -0.58
N ASN A 280 18.83 -1.70 -1.54
CA ASN A 280 20.22 -1.50 -1.96
C ASN A 280 20.41 -0.30 -2.91
N GLY A 281 19.35 0.39 -3.31
CA GLY A 281 19.42 1.53 -4.22
C GLY A 281 19.70 1.15 -5.69
N ASP A 282 19.57 -0.12 -6.05
CA ASP A 282 19.73 -0.58 -7.44
C ASP A 282 18.59 -0.12 -8.35
N VAL A 283 17.37 -0.08 -7.79
CA VAL A 283 16.17 0.40 -8.47
C VAL A 283 15.49 1.38 -7.54
N ASP A 284 15.14 2.57 -8.04
CA ASP A 284 14.48 3.56 -7.21
C ASP A 284 13.08 3.08 -6.78
N ALA A 285 12.70 3.43 -5.55
CA ALA A 285 11.45 2.97 -4.94
C ALA A 285 10.21 3.46 -5.70
N THR A 286 10.28 4.61 -6.40
CA THR A 286 9.15 5.14 -7.17
C THR A 286 8.88 4.29 -8.42
N THR A 287 9.92 3.96 -9.18
CA THR A 287 9.84 3.08 -10.35
C THR A 287 9.32 1.71 -9.95
N LEU A 288 9.87 1.14 -8.88
CA LEU A 288 9.44 -0.17 -8.39
C LEU A 288 7.96 -0.17 -7.99
N PHE A 289 7.51 0.84 -7.24
CA PHE A 289 6.11 0.98 -6.88
C PHE A 289 5.21 0.96 -8.11
N LYS A 290 5.55 1.74 -9.16
CA LYS A 290 4.77 1.80 -10.40
C LYS A 290 4.70 0.43 -11.10
N TRP A 291 5.82 -0.29 -11.19
CA TRP A 291 5.85 -1.60 -11.84
C TRP A 291 4.99 -2.63 -11.09
N VAL A 292 5.09 -2.64 -9.75
CA VAL A 292 4.26 -3.52 -8.92
C VAL A 292 2.79 -3.10 -9.00
N GLN A 293 2.48 -1.81 -9.02
CA GLN A 293 1.12 -1.31 -9.20
C GLN A 293 0.53 -1.80 -10.54
N SER A 294 1.27 -1.69 -11.64
CA SER A 294 0.83 -2.22 -12.94
C SER A 294 0.51 -3.72 -12.87
N SER A 295 1.28 -4.49 -12.10
CA SER A 295 1.07 -5.93 -11.95
C SER A 295 -0.26 -6.33 -11.32
N THR A 296 -0.91 -5.43 -10.59
CA THR A 296 -2.20 -5.71 -9.90
C THR A 296 -3.35 -5.98 -10.88
N THR A 297 -3.23 -5.45 -12.10
CA THR A 297 -4.25 -5.61 -13.16
C THR A 297 -3.88 -6.69 -14.16
N GLN A 298 -2.65 -7.19 -14.10
CA GLN A 298 -2.13 -8.19 -15.03
C GLN A 298 -2.34 -9.60 -14.49
N LYS A 299 -2.42 -10.56 -15.41
CA LYS A 299 -2.33 -11.98 -15.07
C LYS A 299 -0.87 -12.43 -15.09
N VAL A 300 -0.63 -13.59 -14.48
CA VAL A 300 0.64 -14.31 -14.62
C VAL A 300 0.94 -14.45 -16.11
N LYS A 301 2.16 -14.07 -16.53
CA LYS A 301 2.62 -14.29 -17.89
C LYS A 301 3.17 -15.71 -17.96
N ASP A 302 2.55 -16.52 -18.81
CA ASP A 302 2.86 -17.95 -19.01
C ASP A 302 2.79 -18.27 -20.50
N ASP A 303 3.63 -17.56 -21.25
CA ASP A 303 3.88 -17.76 -22.67
C ASP A 303 5.34 -18.17 -22.93
N ASP A 304 5.62 -18.65 -24.13
CA ASP A 304 6.95 -19.14 -24.53
C ASP A 304 8.07 -18.11 -24.28
N GLU A 305 7.78 -16.83 -24.50
CA GLU A 305 8.73 -15.73 -24.25
C GLU A 305 9.08 -15.63 -22.76
N SER A 306 8.07 -15.60 -21.88
CA SER A 306 8.31 -15.54 -20.44
C SER A 306 9.01 -16.79 -19.89
N GLN A 307 8.69 -17.96 -20.42
CA GLN A 307 9.35 -19.22 -20.07
C GLN A 307 10.82 -19.23 -20.51
N ASP A 308 11.11 -18.76 -21.72
CA ASP A 308 12.48 -18.62 -22.22
C ASP A 308 13.30 -17.64 -21.36
N LEU A 309 12.72 -16.49 -20.98
CA LEU A 309 13.38 -15.55 -20.07
C LEU A 309 13.70 -16.13 -18.69
N LEU A 310 12.79 -16.94 -18.14
CA LEU A 310 13.01 -17.63 -16.87
C LEU A 310 14.09 -18.71 -16.99
N ALA A 311 14.07 -19.49 -18.08
CA ALA A 311 15.06 -20.53 -18.37
C ALA A 311 16.46 -19.94 -18.60
N GLN A 312 16.57 -18.84 -19.35
CA GLN A 312 17.83 -18.12 -19.53
C GLN A 312 18.40 -17.63 -18.19
N THR A 313 17.54 -17.13 -17.30
CA THR A 313 17.97 -16.68 -15.96
C THR A 313 18.51 -17.86 -15.13
N TRP A 314 17.89 -19.04 -15.23
CA TRP A 314 18.38 -20.27 -14.63
C TRP A 314 19.71 -20.75 -15.21
N LEU A 315 19.84 -20.79 -16.54
CA LEU A 315 21.09 -21.16 -17.21
C LEU A 315 22.25 -20.26 -16.77
N ARG A 316 22.00 -18.95 -16.69
CA ARG A 316 22.99 -17.99 -16.21
C ARG A 316 23.39 -18.24 -14.76
N TYR A 317 22.42 -18.56 -13.90
CA TYR A 317 22.68 -18.87 -12.49
C TYR A 317 23.51 -20.15 -12.34
N LYS A 318 23.17 -21.20 -13.09
CA LYS A 318 23.95 -22.46 -13.08
C LYS A 318 25.37 -22.26 -13.61
N GLY A 319 25.54 -21.47 -14.66
CA GLY A 319 26.86 -21.06 -15.15
C GLY A 319 27.66 -20.29 -14.09
N ALA A 320 27.01 -19.42 -13.32
CA ALA A 320 27.66 -18.71 -12.21
C ALA A 320 28.05 -19.66 -11.06
N GLN A 321 27.17 -20.59 -10.67
CA GLN A 321 27.47 -21.62 -9.66
C GLN A 321 28.61 -22.55 -10.09
N ALA A 322 28.72 -22.85 -11.38
CA ALA A 322 29.79 -23.65 -11.96
C ALA A 322 31.12 -22.89 -12.12
N GLY A 323 31.13 -21.57 -11.88
CA GLY A 323 32.29 -20.71 -12.12
C GLY A 323 32.58 -20.41 -13.60
N GLU A 324 31.64 -20.75 -14.49
CA GLU A 324 31.72 -20.49 -15.93
C GLU A 324 31.37 -19.04 -16.29
N LEU A 325 30.64 -18.35 -15.40
CA LEU A 325 30.16 -16.99 -15.63
C LEU A 325 30.36 -16.13 -14.37
N ASP A 326 31.00 -14.96 -14.49
CA ASP A 326 31.14 -14.00 -13.39
C ASP A 326 29.83 -13.20 -13.22
N TRP A 327 28.86 -13.80 -12.53
CA TRP A 327 27.64 -13.12 -12.09
C TRP A 327 27.55 -13.28 -10.59
N ARG A 328 27.80 -12.19 -9.86
CA ARG A 328 27.86 -12.21 -8.40
C ARG A 328 26.50 -11.82 -7.82
N PRO A 329 26.06 -12.48 -6.75
CA PRO A 329 24.85 -12.06 -6.05
C PRO A 329 25.08 -10.74 -5.32
N MET A 330 24.00 -10.00 -5.14
CA MET A 330 23.89 -9.00 -4.09
C MET A 330 23.34 -9.68 -2.84
N GLU A 331 23.97 -9.46 -1.70
CA GLU A 331 23.52 -10.02 -0.41
C GLU A 331 22.57 -9.04 0.28
N THR A 332 21.44 -9.55 0.77
CA THR A 332 20.57 -8.78 1.66
C THR A 332 21.03 -8.92 3.11
N VAL A 333 20.91 -7.85 3.89
CA VAL A 333 21.26 -7.84 5.32
C VAL A 333 19.98 -7.70 6.14
N PRO A 334 19.61 -8.68 7.00
CA PRO A 334 18.38 -8.62 7.79
C PRO A 334 18.16 -7.32 8.57
N GLU A 335 19.23 -6.74 9.11
CA GLU A 335 19.19 -5.53 9.91
C GLU A 335 18.70 -4.31 9.13
N ASP A 336 18.97 -4.27 7.82
CA ASP A 336 18.47 -3.22 6.91
C ASP A 336 16.94 -3.20 6.84
N TYR A 337 16.31 -4.31 7.23
CA TYR A 337 14.90 -4.53 7.21
C TYR A 337 14.25 -4.37 8.60
N TYR A 338 14.98 -4.05 9.67
CA TYR A 338 14.36 -3.87 11.00
C TYR A 338 13.74 -2.49 11.21
N ALA A 339 14.24 -1.46 10.52
CA ALA A 339 13.86 -0.06 10.72
C ALA A 339 12.81 0.48 9.73
N PHE A 340 11.97 -0.39 9.13
CA PHE A 340 10.87 0.04 8.27
C PHE A 340 9.49 -0.22 8.85
#